data_AF-A0A936KFM7-F1
#
_entry.id   AF-A0A936KFM7-F1
#
_cell.length_a   1.000
_cell.length_b   1.000
_cell.length_c   1.000
_cell.angle_alpha   90.00
_cell.angle_beta   90.00
_cell.angle_gamma   90.00
#
_symmetry.space_group_name_H-M   'P 1'
#
loop_
_entity.id
_entity.type
_entity.pdbx_description
1 polymer ?
#
loop_
_entity_poly.entity_id
_entity_poly.type
_entity_poly.pdbx_seq_one_letter_code
_entity_poly.pdbx_strand_id
1 'polypeptide(L)'
;MIATFEYPRYHTPWTTFRMPTSPRKDIERYLRHGQHDDFFRAWPGEDFLARAKCGDTALREALIATVRQRTRHATVPEALAGIDVVAFTRAKLAPMARGLFPRDEQETVLDVLGRSVVFVTPDTITTVLTATRSLSTAWDLANLYLEGCDAELLGPDARQIVGLSEETTCYVSAEYFRAPSRFADFVVHEAAHIFHNCKRRTIGLREVRGREWLLEIDFRRRETFAYACEAYSRIGGCGASPPRAAAAAGRPRSGNNAGGRSRRCPRVPRHPG
;
A
#
# COMPACT_ATOMS: atom_id res chain seq x y z
N MET A 1 -73.63 -12.47 34.60
CA MET A 1 -72.82 -13.20 33.62
C MET A 1 -71.45 -12.55 33.57
N ILE A 2 -70.47 -13.14 34.24
CA ILE A 2 -69.07 -12.69 34.25
C ILE A 2 -68.31 -13.80 33.55
N ALA A 3 -67.80 -13.52 32.35
CA ALA A 3 -66.97 -14.45 31.59
C ALA A 3 -65.51 -14.20 31.98
N THR A 4 -64.90 -15.20 32.61
CA THR A 4 -63.46 -15.32 32.84
C THR A 4 -62.74 -15.55 31.52
N PHE A 5 -61.81 -14.66 31.17
CA PHE A 5 -60.85 -14.87 30.09
C PHE A 5 -59.47 -15.01 30.72
N GLU A 6 -58.94 -16.24 30.74
CA GLU A 6 -57.55 -16.52 31.12
C GLU A 6 -56.61 -15.95 30.05
N TYR A 7 -55.77 -15.00 30.44
CA TYR A 7 -54.62 -14.59 29.65
C TYR A 7 -53.48 -15.61 29.84
N PRO A 8 -52.90 -16.16 28.76
CA PRO A 8 -51.69 -16.96 28.88
C PRO A 8 -50.52 -16.06 29.32
N ARG A 9 -49.91 -16.41 30.45
CA ARG A 9 -48.63 -15.85 30.89
C ARG A 9 -47.52 -16.35 29.95
N TYR A 10 -47.20 -15.58 28.93
CA TYR A 10 -45.95 -15.76 28.20
C TYR A 10 -44.81 -15.15 29.03
N HIS A 11 -44.20 -15.98 29.88
CA HIS A 11 -42.83 -15.76 30.32
C HIS A 11 -41.91 -15.86 29.11
N THR A 12 -41.29 -14.75 28.71
CA THR A 12 -40.02 -14.82 27.98
C THR A 12 -38.90 -15.14 28.98
N PRO A 13 -37.86 -15.83 28.53
CA PRO A 13 -36.61 -15.11 28.43
C PRO A 13 -36.00 -15.26 27.04
N TRP A 14 -35.69 -14.12 26.43
CA TRP A 14 -34.71 -14.00 25.37
C TRP A 14 -33.37 -14.51 25.88
N THR A 15 -33.12 -15.80 25.71
CA THR A 15 -31.80 -16.38 25.87
C THR A 15 -31.33 -16.73 24.47
N THR A 16 -30.72 -15.76 23.78
CA THR A 16 -29.78 -16.09 22.72
C THR A 16 -28.71 -16.96 23.38
N PHE A 17 -28.80 -18.27 23.16
CA PHE A 17 -27.75 -19.21 23.51
C PHE A 17 -26.52 -18.90 22.64
N ARG A 18 -25.75 -17.88 23.05
CA ARG A 18 -24.43 -17.61 22.50
C ARG A 18 -23.54 -18.72 23.05
N MET A 19 -23.17 -19.66 22.18
CA MET A 19 -22.14 -20.65 22.48
C MET A 19 -20.94 -19.93 23.11
N PRO A 20 -20.36 -20.45 24.21
CA PRO A 20 -19.11 -19.91 24.74
C PRO A 20 -18.07 -19.94 23.61
N THR A 21 -17.54 -18.78 23.25
CA THR A 21 -16.36 -18.71 22.39
C THR A 21 -15.19 -19.27 23.21
N SER A 22 -14.46 -20.24 22.67
CA SER A 22 -13.22 -20.72 23.28
C SER A 22 -12.04 -19.98 22.67
N PRO A 23 -10.91 -19.82 23.38
CA PRO A 23 -9.70 -19.19 22.82
C PRO A 23 -9.30 -19.77 21.46
N ARG A 24 -9.43 -21.10 21.30
CA ARG A 24 -9.15 -21.80 20.05
C ARG A 24 -10.05 -21.33 18.90
N LYS A 25 -11.37 -21.26 19.12
CA LYS A 25 -12.31 -20.79 18.09
C LYS A 25 -12.09 -19.33 17.74
N ASP A 26 -11.67 -18.52 18.71
CA ASP A 26 -11.33 -17.12 18.49
C ASP A 26 -10.04 -16.98 17.67
N ILE A 27 -9.01 -17.79 17.92
CA ILE A 27 -7.81 -17.88 17.07
C ILE A 27 -8.18 -18.30 15.65
N GLU A 28 -8.96 -19.37 15.48
CA GLU A 28 -9.38 -19.87 14.17
C GLU A 28 -10.17 -18.80 13.39
N ARG A 29 -11.09 -18.10 14.06
CA ARG A 29 -11.85 -16.98 13.46
C ARG A 29 -10.93 -15.83 13.07
N TYR A 30 -10.01 -15.44 13.93
CA TYR A 30 -9.07 -14.35 13.66
C TYR A 30 -8.15 -14.68 12.50
N LEU A 31 -7.55 -15.87 12.46
CA LEU A 31 -6.70 -16.27 11.35
C LEU A 31 -7.48 -16.31 10.04
N ARG A 32 -8.71 -16.84 10.02
CA ARG A 32 -9.48 -16.99 8.79
C ARG A 32 -10.09 -15.68 8.27
N HIS A 33 -10.52 -14.78 9.16
CA HIS A 33 -11.38 -13.64 8.80
C HIS A 33 -10.85 -12.28 9.28
N GLY A 34 -9.74 -12.25 10.04
CA GLY A 34 -9.23 -11.04 10.70
C GLY A 34 -10.11 -10.55 11.86
N GLN A 35 -11.18 -11.27 12.21
CA GLN A 35 -12.15 -10.87 13.22
C GLN A 35 -11.83 -11.46 14.60
N HIS A 36 -11.93 -10.63 15.63
CA HIS A 36 -11.79 -11.03 17.03
C HIS A 36 -12.97 -10.48 17.86
N ASP A 37 -13.14 -10.97 19.09
CA ASP A 37 -14.14 -10.42 20.02
C ASP A 37 -13.57 -9.18 20.70
N ASP A 38 -14.20 -8.01 20.51
CA ASP A 38 -13.79 -6.73 21.12
C ASP A 38 -13.69 -6.81 22.65
N PHE A 39 -14.46 -7.70 23.27
CA PHE A 39 -14.48 -7.87 24.72
C PHE A 39 -13.58 -9.01 25.23
N PHE A 40 -12.93 -9.74 24.33
CA PHE A 40 -12.06 -10.88 24.62
C PHE A 40 -12.67 -11.87 25.63
N ARG A 41 -13.97 -12.16 25.51
CA ARG A 41 -14.73 -12.93 26.53
C ARG A 41 -14.28 -14.36 26.67
N ALA A 42 -13.68 -14.92 25.63
CA ALA A 42 -13.14 -16.28 25.61
C ALA A 42 -11.86 -16.43 26.44
N TRP A 43 -11.17 -15.33 26.73
CA TRP A 43 -9.81 -15.33 27.27
C TRP A 43 -9.79 -15.28 28.80
N PRO A 44 -8.79 -15.90 29.45
CA PRO A 44 -8.65 -15.84 30.90
C PRO A 44 -8.23 -14.44 31.35
N GLY A 45 -8.70 -14.04 32.54
CA GLY A 45 -8.38 -12.75 33.15
C GLY A 45 -9.47 -12.30 34.12
N GLU A 46 -9.07 -11.67 35.21
CA GLU A 46 -9.99 -11.19 36.26
C GLU A 46 -10.81 -9.98 35.80
N ASP A 47 -10.26 -9.19 34.88
CA ASP A 47 -10.90 -8.01 34.32
C ASP A 47 -10.75 -7.93 32.80
N PHE A 48 -11.35 -6.91 32.19
CA PHE A 48 -11.28 -6.69 30.75
C PHE A 48 -9.85 -6.50 30.24
N LEU A 49 -9.00 -5.74 30.95
CA LEU A 49 -7.65 -5.43 30.50
C LEU A 49 -6.76 -6.68 30.49
N ALA A 50 -6.88 -7.53 31.53
CA ALA A 50 -6.18 -8.80 31.62
C ALA A 50 -6.58 -9.74 30.48
N ARG A 51 -7.89 -9.86 30.20
CA ARG A 51 -8.39 -10.67 29.07
C ARG A 51 -7.93 -10.13 27.73
N ALA A 52 -8.03 -8.82 27.52
CA ALA A 52 -7.62 -8.17 26.27
C ALA A 52 -6.12 -8.37 26.02
N LYS A 53 -5.28 -8.19 27.04
CA LYS A 53 -3.84 -8.44 26.92
C LYS A 53 -3.54 -9.89 26.59
N CYS A 54 -4.19 -10.84 27.28
CA CYS A 54 -3.99 -12.27 27.04
C CYS A 54 -4.42 -12.66 25.62
N GLY A 55 -5.60 -12.22 25.20
CA GLY A 55 -6.13 -12.51 23.87
C GLY A 55 -5.34 -11.85 22.76
N ASP A 56 -5.00 -10.56 22.86
CA ASP A 56 -4.16 -9.88 21.87
C ASP A 56 -2.82 -10.61 21.69
N THR A 57 -2.14 -10.96 22.79
CA THR A 57 -0.87 -11.69 22.75
C THR A 57 -1.01 -13.02 22.00
N ALA A 58 -2.00 -13.84 22.39
CA ALA A 58 -2.18 -15.16 21.80
C ALA A 58 -2.63 -15.12 20.34
N LEU A 59 -3.46 -14.15 19.95
CA LEU A 59 -3.85 -13.94 18.56
C LEU A 59 -2.65 -13.53 17.70
N ARG A 60 -1.78 -12.63 18.20
CA ARG A 60 -0.54 -12.24 17.51
C ARG A 60 0.45 -13.39 17.38
N GLU A 61 0.66 -14.16 18.44
CA GLU A 61 1.54 -15.33 18.41
C GLU A 61 1.07 -16.35 17.37
N ALA A 62 -0.25 -16.62 17.32
CA ALA A 62 -0.83 -17.52 16.33
C ALA A 62 -0.68 -17.00 14.89
N LEU A 63 -0.85 -15.69 14.68
CA LEU A 63 -0.64 -15.02 13.39
C LEU A 63 0.81 -15.14 12.94
N ILE A 64 1.77 -14.76 13.81
CA ILE A 64 3.20 -14.82 13.53
C ILE A 64 3.64 -16.26 13.24
N ALA A 65 3.18 -17.23 14.03
CA ALA A 65 3.51 -18.64 13.81
C ALA A 65 3.02 -19.14 12.44
N THR A 66 1.79 -18.78 12.07
CA THR A 66 1.19 -19.15 10.78
C THR A 66 1.93 -18.51 9.60
N VAL A 67 2.21 -17.20 9.69
CA VAL A 67 2.97 -16.47 8.66
C VAL A 67 4.36 -17.07 8.48
N ARG A 68 5.10 -17.30 9.56
CA ARG A 68 6.42 -17.95 9.52
C ARG A 68 6.36 -19.34 8.92
N GLN A 69 5.32 -20.11 9.22
CA GLN A 69 5.16 -21.46 8.66
C GLN A 69 4.95 -21.43 7.15
N ARG A 70 4.15 -20.50 6.63
CA ARG A 70 3.87 -20.38 5.19
C ARG A 70 5.02 -19.77 4.40
N THR A 71 5.85 -18.96 5.04
CA THR A 71 6.94 -18.22 4.39
C THR A 71 8.34 -18.75 4.71
N ARG A 72 8.46 -20.03 5.11
CA ARG A 72 9.77 -20.66 5.42
C ARG A 72 10.79 -20.59 4.28
N HIS A 73 10.31 -20.45 3.04
CA HIS A 73 11.13 -20.37 1.83
C HIS A 73 11.42 -18.92 1.40
N ALA A 74 10.78 -17.93 2.03
CA ALA A 74 10.90 -16.54 1.61
C ALA A 74 12.27 -15.97 1.98
N THR A 75 12.85 -15.22 1.05
CA THR A 75 14.11 -14.48 1.25
C THR A 75 13.89 -13.01 1.01
N VAL A 76 14.68 -12.16 1.67
CA VAL A 76 14.69 -10.72 1.37
C VAL A 76 15.11 -10.53 -0.09
N PRO A 77 14.38 -9.73 -0.90
CA PRO A 77 14.80 -9.42 -2.26
C PRO A 77 16.19 -8.78 -2.29
N GLU A 78 17.03 -9.21 -3.24
CA GLU A 78 18.41 -8.71 -3.37
C GLU A 78 18.49 -7.18 -3.53
N ALA A 79 17.53 -6.58 -4.23
CA ALA A 79 17.43 -5.12 -4.39
C ALA A 79 17.20 -4.36 -3.07
N LEU A 80 16.69 -5.04 -2.02
CA LEU A 80 16.59 -4.50 -0.67
C LEU A 80 17.82 -4.81 0.18
N ALA A 81 18.67 -5.75 -0.23
CA ALA A 81 19.88 -6.07 0.50
C ALA A 81 20.87 -4.89 0.40
N GLY A 82 21.16 -4.26 1.54
CA GLY A 82 22.13 -3.16 1.62
C GLY A 82 21.60 -1.80 1.16
N ILE A 83 20.31 -1.65 0.89
CA ILE A 83 19.72 -0.34 0.61
C ILE A 83 19.60 0.48 1.90
N ASP A 84 20.01 1.74 1.85
CA ASP A 84 19.59 2.73 2.85
C ASP A 84 18.15 3.14 2.52
N VAL A 85 17.18 2.48 3.17
CA VAL A 85 15.74 2.72 2.98
C VAL A 85 15.39 4.19 3.24
N VAL A 86 16.05 4.84 4.21
CA VAL A 86 15.76 6.24 4.56
C VAL A 86 16.22 7.17 3.45
N ALA A 87 17.47 7.00 2.99
CA ALA A 87 18.00 7.79 1.88
C ALA A 87 17.20 7.56 0.59
N PHE A 88 16.86 6.30 0.29
CA PHE A 88 16.03 5.93 -0.85
C PHE A 88 14.67 6.63 -0.80
N THR A 89 13.94 6.49 0.30
CA THR A 89 12.60 7.04 0.48
C THR A 89 12.61 8.56 0.41
N ARG A 90 13.59 9.20 1.06
CA ARG A 90 13.75 10.65 1.04
C ARG A 90 14.01 11.16 -0.38
N ALA A 91 14.88 10.50 -1.15
CA ALA A 91 15.14 10.87 -2.54
C ALA A 91 13.89 10.69 -3.42
N LYS A 92 13.18 9.56 -3.23
CA LYS A 92 11.97 9.22 -3.96
C LYS A 92 10.85 10.24 -3.77
N LEU A 93 10.65 10.69 -2.53
CA LEU A 93 9.54 11.56 -2.14
C LEU A 93 9.87 13.06 -2.20
N ALA A 94 11.13 13.41 -2.45
CA ALA A 94 11.57 14.80 -2.60
C ALA A 94 10.73 15.64 -3.59
N PRO A 95 10.34 15.13 -4.78
CA PRO A 95 9.49 15.90 -5.70
C PRO A 95 8.14 16.28 -5.09
N MET A 96 7.49 15.38 -4.34
CA MET A 96 6.21 15.66 -3.67
C MET A 96 6.38 16.73 -2.60
N ALA A 97 7.36 16.58 -1.71
CA ALA A 97 7.59 17.56 -0.65
C ALA A 97 7.88 18.95 -1.23
N ARG A 98 8.74 19.03 -2.25
CA ARG A 98 9.12 20.29 -2.90
C ARG A 98 7.98 20.94 -3.68
N GLY A 99 7.08 20.14 -4.24
CA GLY A 99 5.93 20.63 -5.01
C GLY A 99 4.74 21.06 -4.14
N LEU A 100 4.57 20.45 -2.97
CA LEU A 100 3.36 20.62 -2.15
C LEU A 100 3.57 21.52 -0.92
N PHE A 101 4.80 21.69 -0.44
CA PHE A 101 5.09 22.41 0.79
C PHE A 101 5.96 23.66 0.58
N PRO A 102 5.77 24.72 1.40
CA PRO A 102 6.67 25.87 1.47
C PRO A 102 8.12 25.46 1.75
N ARG A 103 9.08 26.23 1.23
CA ARG A 103 10.52 25.90 1.33
C ARG A 103 11.01 25.69 2.76
N ASP A 104 10.47 26.44 3.72
CA ASP A 104 10.78 26.35 5.14
C ASP A 104 10.19 25.11 5.83
N GLU A 105 9.23 24.41 5.21
CA GLU A 105 8.62 23.18 5.74
C GLU A 105 9.18 21.90 5.07
N GLN A 106 9.76 22.02 3.87
CA GLN A 106 10.17 20.88 3.04
C GLN A 106 11.11 19.91 3.74
N GLU A 107 12.11 20.41 4.46
CA GLU A 107 13.10 19.57 5.13
C GLU A 107 12.50 18.75 6.27
N THR A 108 11.65 19.38 7.08
CA THR A 108 10.91 18.72 8.17
C THR A 108 9.99 17.63 7.63
N VAL A 109 9.25 17.93 6.56
CA VAL A 109 8.38 16.94 5.90
C VAL A 109 9.21 15.79 5.34
N LEU A 110 10.32 16.07 4.66
CA LEU A 110 11.18 15.02 4.08
C LEU A 110 11.87 14.15 5.13
N ASP A 111 12.16 14.71 6.31
CA ASP A 111 12.75 13.96 7.41
C ASP A 111 11.77 12.92 7.98
N VAL A 112 10.50 13.28 8.07
CA VAL A 112 9.41 12.37 8.45
C VAL A 112 9.23 11.31 7.37
N LEU A 113 8.98 11.73 6.13
CA LEU A 113 8.73 10.84 5.00
C LEU A 113 9.86 9.81 4.82
N GLY A 114 11.12 10.23 4.96
CA GLY A 114 12.27 9.35 4.85
C GLY A 114 12.25 8.19 5.85
N ARG A 115 11.67 8.38 7.04
CA ARG A 115 11.59 7.35 8.09
C ARG A 115 10.24 6.63 8.15
N SER A 116 9.29 7.03 7.32
CA SER A 116 7.93 6.51 7.34
C SER A 116 7.77 5.18 6.62
N VAL A 117 8.65 4.82 5.69
CA VAL A 117 8.47 3.61 4.87
C VAL A 117 9.13 2.40 5.52
N VAL A 118 8.35 1.34 5.69
CA VAL A 118 8.79 0.02 6.14
C VAL A 118 8.46 -0.99 5.05
N PHE A 119 9.49 -1.52 4.38
CA PHE A 119 9.29 -2.68 3.52
C PHE A 119 9.02 -3.92 4.37
N VAL A 120 7.92 -4.61 4.08
CA VAL A 120 7.53 -5.82 4.79
C VAL A 120 8.25 -7.00 4.15
N THR A 121 9.19 -7.58 4.90
CA THR A 121 10.16 -8.58 4.45
C THR A 121 10.28 -9.69 5.50
N PRO A 122 10.97 -10.81 5.21
CA PRO A 122 11.24 -11.83 6.23
C PRO A 122 11.90 -11.27 7.50
N ASP A 123 12.74 -10.25 7.38
CA ASP A 123 13.47 -9.65 8.50
C ASP A 123 12.59 -8.70 9.34
N THR A 124 11.59 -8.05 8.72
CA THR A 124 10.77 -7.03 9.39
C THR A 124 9.42 -7.55 9.87
N ILE A 125 8.86 -8.60 9.23
CA ILE A 125 7.47 -9.02 9.44
C ILE A 125 7.13 -9.33 10.89
N THR A 126 7.99 -10.04 11.62
CA THR A 126 7.70 -10.38 13.04
C THR A 126 7.58 -9.11 13.88
N THR A 127 8.51 -8.18 13.71
CA THR A 127 8.52 -6.90 14.43
C THR A 127 7.29 -6.07 14.09
N VAL A 128 6.94 -6.00 12.80
CA VAL A 128 5.74 -5.30 12.32
C VAL A 128 4.47 -5.87 12.97
N LEU A 129 4.23 -7.18 12.87
CA LEU A 129 3.04 -7.82 13.44
C LEU A 129 2.95 -7.71 14.97
N THR A 130 4.10 -7.62 15.64
CA THR A 130 4.15 -7.43 17.10
C THR A 130 3.84 -5.99 17.49
N ALA A 131 4.35 -5.00 16.74
CA ALA A 131 4.27 -3.58 17.09
C ALA A 131 2.99 -2.88 16.63
N THR A 132 2.31 -3.37 15.59
CA THR A 132 1.09 -2.78 15.06
C THR A 132 -0.01 -2.71 16.11
N ARG A 133 -0.66 -1.55 16.29
CA ARG A 133 -1.62 -1.34 17.38
C ARG A 133 -2.92 -2.13 17.21
N SER A 134 -3.41 -2.26 15.99
CA SER A 134 -4.67 -2.99 15.72
C SER A 134 -4.41 -4.42 15.27
N LEU A 135 -5.19 -5.36 15.82
CA LEU A 135 -5.22 -6.75 15.34
C LEU A 135 -5.73 -6.86 13.90
N SER A 136 -6.64 -5.97 13.47
CA SER A 136 -7.11 -5.96 12.08
C SER A 136 -6.00 -5.55 11.12
N THR A 137 -5.27 -4.47 11.45
CA THR A 137 -4.12 -4.01 10.67
C THR A 137 -3.02 -5.07 10.64
N ALA A 138 -2.74 -5.75 11.76
CA ALA A 138 -1.79 -6.86 11.79
C ALA A 138 -2.19 -7.99 10.84
N TRP A 139 -3.48 -8.32 10.75
CA TRP A 139 -3.98 -9.33 9.84
C TRP A 139 -3.85 -8.91 8.36
N ASP A 140 -4.15 -7.65 8.03
CA ASP A 140 -3.94 -7.10 6.69
C ASP A 140 -2.45 -7.11 6.29
N LEU A 141 -1.56 -6.70 7.21
CA LEU A 141 -0.10 -6.70 6.98
C LEU A 141 0.48 -8.11 6.82
N ALA A 142 -0.08 -9.09 7.52
CA ALA A 142 0.29 -10.49 7.34
C ALA A 142 -0.06 -10.98 5.92
N ASN A 143 -1.25 -10.61 5.40
CA ASN A 143 -1.66 -10.97 4.05
C ASN A 143 -0.85 -10.22 2.98
N LEU A 144 -0.56 -8.93 3.16
CA LEU A 144 0.34 -8.16 2.30
C LEU A 144 1.70 -8.85 2.15
N TYR A 145 2.26 -9.35 3.25
CA TYR A 145 3.53 -10.06 3.24
C TYR A 145 3.44 -11.45 2.60
N LEU A 146 2.38 -12.21 2.89
CA LEU A 146 2.15 -13.53 2.29
C LEU A 146 2.03 -13.42 0.76
N GLU A 147 1.25 -12.45 0.28
CA GLU A 147 1.11 -12.15 -1.15
C GLU A 147 2.47 -11.81 -1.77
N GLY A 148 3.22 -10.89 -1.15
CA GLY A 148 4.56 -10.52 -1.60
C GLY A 148 5.60 -11.65 -1.53
N CYS A 149 5.29 -12.78 -0.91
CA CYS A 149 6.11 -13.99 -0.91
C CYS A 149 5.58 -15.09 -1.84
N ASP A 150 4.55 -14.81 -2.63
CA ASP A 150 3.83 -15.81 -3.44
C ASP A 150 3.29 -16.99 -2.59
N ALA A 151 2.92 -16.70 -1.34
CA ALA A 151 2.37 -17.67 -0.39
C ALA A 151 0.85 -17.56 -0.27
N GLU A 152 0.20 -18.65 0.17
CA GLU A 152 -1.25 -18.67 0.38
C GLU A 152 -1.69 -17.66 1.46
N LEU A 153 -2.66 -16.80 1.12
CA LEU A 153 -3.29 -15.83 2.04
C LEU A 153 -4.01 -16.52 3.20
N LEU A 154 -4.17 -15.82 4.33
CA LEU A 154 -4.72 -16.38 5.56
C LEU A 154 -6.16 -16.89 5.41
N GLY A 155 -6.97 -16.20 4.63
CA GLY A 155 -8.35 -16.60 4.39
C GLY A 155 -9.02 -15.81 3.27
N PRO A 156 -10.29 -16.13 2.99
CA PRO A 156 -11.00 -15.64 1.80
C PRO A 156 -11.32 -14.13 1.85
N ASP A 157 -11.32 -13.53 3.04
CA ASP A 157 -11.60 -12.10 3.21
C ASP A 157 -10.34 -11.23 3.03
N ALA A 158 -9.20 -11.85 2.67
CA ALA A 158 -7.93 -11.15 2.53
C ALA A 158 -7.97 -10.23 1.31
N ARG A 159 -7.64 -8.96 1.54
CA ARG A 159 -7.50 -7.99 0.48
C ARG A 159 -6.13 -8.13 -0.15
N GLN A 160 -6.09 -8.06 -1.47
CA GLN A 160 -4.84 -7.96 -2.22
C GLN A 160 -4.41 -6.50 -2.19
N ILE A 161 -3.40 -6.21 -1.37
CA ILE A 161 -2.89 -4.85 -1.17
C ILE A 161 -1.37 -4.87 -1.30
N VAL A 162 -0.82 -3.86 -1.98
CA VAL A 162 0.62 -3.70 -2.17
C VAL A 162 1.24 -2.74 -1.14
N GLY A 163 0.41 -2.06 -0.37
CA GLY A 163 0.78 -1.09 0.64
C GLY A 163 -0.35 -0.86 1.65
N LEU A 164 0.02 -0.33 2.81
CA LEU A 164 -0.90 0.13 3.85
C LEU A 164 -0.27 1.28 4.63
N SER A 165 -1.02 2.36 4.81
CA SER A 165 -0.59 3.51 5.60
C SER A 165 -1.38 3.66 6.90
N GLU A 166 -0.68 3.69 8.02
CA GLU A 166 -1.24 3.90 9.37
C GLU A 166 -0.45 5.02 10.07
N GLU A 167 -1.15 6.07 10.48
CA GLU A 167 -0.54 7.29 11.07
C GLU A 167 0.55 7.89 10.18
N THR A 168 1.81 7.77 10.59
CA THR A 168 3.00 8.25 9.86
C THR A 168 3.84 7.10 9.31
N THR A 169 3.33 5.88 9.29
CA THR A 169 4.04 4.69 8.82
C THR A 169 3.36 4.12 7.58
N CYS A 170 4.15 3.82 6.56
CA CYS A 170 3.76 3.22 5.30
C CYS A 170 4.40 1.84 5.23
N TYR A 171 3.60 0.80 5.37
CA TYR A 171 4.03 -0.57 5.15
C TYR A 171 3.89 -0.90 3.69
N VAL A 172 4.95 -1.40 3.08
CA VAL A 172 5.03 -1.57 1.64
C VAL A 172 5.52 -2.97 1.29
N SER A 173 4.87 -3.61 0.30
CA SER A 173 5.28 -4.92 -0.20
C SER A 173 6.69 -4.87 -0.81
N ALA A 174 7.50 -5.87 -0.51
CA ALA A 174 8.84 -6.03 -1.10
C ALA A 174 8.78 -6.33 -2.62
N GLU A 175 7.60 -6.66 -3.15
CA GLU A 175 7.35 -6.80 -4.59
C GLU A 175 7.68 -5.53 -5.39
N TYR A 176 7.75 -4.37 -4.72
CA TYR A 176 8.12 -3.07 -5.33
C TYR A 176 9.37 -3.16 -6.21
N PHE A 177 10.31 -4.03 -5.82
CA PHE A 177 11.59 -4.20 -6.49
C PHE A 177 11.63 -5.32 -7.53
N ARG A 178 10.60 -6.18 -7.64
CA ARG A 178 10.63 -7.34 -8.54
C ARG A 178 10.23 -7.03 -9.98
N ALA A 179 9.22 -6.18 -10.19
CA ALA A 179 8.80 -5.76 -11.53
C ALA A 179 8.26 -4.32 -11.50
N PRO A 180 8.96 -3.33 -12.10
CA PRO A 180 8.48 -1.96 -12.09
C PRO A 180 7.25 -1.83 -12.98
N SER A 181 6.09 -1.58 -12.37
CA SER A 181 4.92 -1.10 -13.11
C SER A 181 5.24 0.25 -13.74
N ARG A 182 4.78 0.44 -14.99
CA ARG A 182 4.99 1.69 -15.74
C ARG A 182 4.39 2.89 -15.01
N PHE A 183 3.29 2.68 -14.29
CA PHE A 183 2.57 3.74 -13.60
C PHE A 183 2.48 3.52 -12.08
N ALA A 184 2.40 2.26 -11.60
CA ALA A 184 2.28 1.99 -10.17
C ALA A 184 3.55 2.35 -9.41
N ASP A 185 3.42 3.20 -8.41
CA ASP A 185 4.49 3.60 -7.49
C ASP A 185 3.93 3.64 -6.08
N PHE A 186 3.73 2.45 -5.52
CA PHE A 186 3.01 2.34 -4.27
C PHE A 186 3.80 2.85 -3.06
N VAL A 187 5.13 3.04 -3.15
CA VAL A 187 5.87 3.83 -2.15
C VAL A 187 5.39 5.28 -2.13
N VAL A 188 5.24 5.89 -3.31
CA VAL A 188 4.71 7.25 -3.46
C VAL A 188 3.25 7.32 -3.05
N HIS A 189 2.45 6.32 -3.44
CA HIS A 189 1.04 6.21 -3.08
C HIS A 189 0.85 6.19 -1.56
N GLU A 190 1.51 5.26 -0.88
CA GLU A 190 1.39 5.14 0.58
C GLU A 190 1.89 6.39 1.28
N ALA A 191 3.03 6.94 0.86
CA ALA A 191 3.56 8.17 1.45
C ALA A 191 2.62 9.38 1.28
N ALA A 192 1.81 9.42 0.21
CA ALA A 192 0.83 10.47 0.02
C ALA A 192 -0.26 10.46 1.11
N HIS A 193 -0.56 9.29 1.71
CA HIS A 193 -1.51 9.19 2.81
C HIS A 193 -1.04 9.89 4.08
N ILE A 194 0.28 9.96 4.32
CA ILE A 194 0.85 10.69 5.46
C ILE A 194 0.38 12.15 5.45
N PHE A 195 0.20 12.77 4.28
CA PHE A 195 -0.18 14.17 4.20
C PHE A 195 -1.58 14.46 4.76
N HIS A 196 -2.47 13.48 4.81
CA HIS A 196 -3.82 13.64 5.36
C HIS A 196 -4.11 12.73 6.56
N ASN A 197 -3.11 11.95 6.98
CA ASN A 197 -3.12 11.15 8.22
C ASN A 197 -2.25 11.76 9.33
N CYS A 198 -1.36 12.71 9.00
CA CYS A 198 -0.46 13.35 9.95
C CYS A 198 -0.87 14.80 10.24
N LYS A 199 -0.94 15.14 11.53
CA LYS A 199 -1.15 16.51 11.97
C LYS A 199 0.16 17.30 11.90
N ARG A 200 0.08 18.59 11.60
CA ARG A 200 1.23 19.50 11.52
C ARG A 200 2.04 19.50 12.83
N ARG A 201 1.36 19.59 13.98
CA ARG A 201 2.01 19.56 15.30
C ARG A 201 2.81 18.29 15.57
N THR A 202 2.40 17.15 15.00
CA THR A 202 3.05 15.85 15.24
C THR A 202 4.49 15.87 14.76
N ILE A 203 4.79 16.68 13.74
CA ILE A 203 6.12 16.79 13.14
C ILE A 203 6.79 18.15 13.45
N GLY A 204 6.28 18.86 14.45
CA GLY A 204 6.85 20.15 14.89
C GLY A 204 6.53 21.34 13.98
N LEU A 205 5.63 21.18 13.00
CA LEU A 205 5.17 22.30 12.19
C LEU A 205 4.10 23.11 12.93
N ARG A 206 4.10 24.43 12.71
CA ARG A 206 3.10 25.34 13.26
C ARG A 206 1.72 24.97 12.71
N GLU A 207 0.76 24.80 13.62
CA GLU A 207 -0.66 24.70 13.26
C GLU A 207 -1.17 26.08 12.80
N VAL A 208 -1.90 26.07 11.70
CA VAL A 208 -2.64 27.24 11.22
C VAL A 208 -4.10 26.97 11.55
N ARG A 209 -4.80 27.95 12.12
CA ARG A 209 -6.20 27.79 12.51
C ARG A 209 -7.03 27.27 11.31
N GLY A 210 -7.66 26.11 11.47
CA GLY A 210 -8.44 25.44 10.42
C GLY A 210 -7.63 24.62 9.42
N ARG A 211 -6.33 24.40 9.67
CA ARG A 211 -5.45 23.48 8.91
C ARG A 211 -4.62 22.67 9.89
N GLU A 212 -5.20 21.60 10.41
CA GLU A 212 -4.56 20.73 11.41
C GLU A 212 -3.69 19.67 10.76
N TRP A 213 -4.08 19.20 9.58
CA TRP A 213 -3.36 18.18 8.81
C TRP A 213 -2.26 18.80 7.94
N LEU A 214 -1.28 18.02 7.50
CA LEU A 214 -0.23 18.51 6.59
C LEU A 214 -0.87 19.08 5.31
N LEU A 215 -1.86 18.39 4.76
CA LEU A 215 -2.72 18.84 3.68
C LEU A 215 -4.18 18.52 4.02
N GLU A 216 -5.05 19.52 3.89
CA GLU A 216 -6.51 19.37 4.04
C GLU A 216 -7.10 18.76 2.77
N ILE A 217 -7.23 17.43 2.76
CA ILE A 217 -7.76 16.66 1.64
C ILE A 217 -9.07 16.00 2.07
N ASP A 218 -10.14 16.29 1.33
CA ASP A 218 -11.44 15.66 1.53
C ASP A 218 -11.30 14.14 1.53
N PHE A 219 -11.97 13.47 2.48
CA PHE A 219 -11.87 12.02 2.67
C PHE A 219 -12.10 11.23 1.37
N ARG A 220 -13.08 11.66 0.56
CA ARG A 220 -13.43 10.99 -0.70
C ARG A 220 -12.40 11.18 -1.82
N ARG A 221 -11.45 12.10 -1.64
CA ARG A 221 -10.41 12.43 -2.62
C ARG A 221 -9.02 11.93 -2.21
N ARG A 222 -8.87 11.33 -1.02
CA ARG A 222 -7.58 10.86 -0.49
C ARG A 222 -6.89 9.86 -1.40
N GLU A 223 -7.63 8.84 -1.85
CA GLU A 223 -7.17 7.86 -2.84
C GLU A 223 -6.81 8.52 -4.18
N THR A 224 -7.71 9.37 -4.71
CA THR A 224 -7.47 10.08 -5.97
C THR A 224 -6.21 10.95 -5.90
N PHE A 225 -5.96 11.57 -4.75
CA PHE A 225 -4.76 12.35 -4.51
C PHE A 225 -3.50 11.47 -4.48
N ALA A 226 -3.53 10.30 -3.85
CA ALA A 226 -2.42 9.35 -3.85
C ALA A 226 -2.09 8.88 -5.27
N TYR A 227 -3.10 8.50 -6.07
CA TYR A 227 -2.92 8.19 -7.50
C TYR A 227 -2.38 9.36 -8.32
N ALA A 228 -2.78 10.60 -8.02
CA ALA A 228 -2.24 11.77 -8.69
C ALA A 228 -0.74 11.97 -8.37
N CYS A 229 -0.33 11.74 -7.11
CA CYS A 229 1.08 11.79 -6.71
C CYS A 229 1.91 10.72 -7.42
N GLU A 230 1.39 9.50 -7.50
CA GLU A 230 1.97 8.38 -8.23
C GLU A 230 2.22 8.74 -9.70
N ALA A 231 1.17 9.18 -10.41
CA ALA A 231 1.26 9.57 -11.81
C ALA A 231 2.28 10.70 -12.02
N TYR A 232 2.28 11.71 -11.14
CA TYR A 232 3.24 12.81 -11.21
C TYR A 232 4.70 12.34 -11.04
N SER A 233 4.95 11.45 -10.07
CA SER A 233 6.28 10.91 -9.81
C SER A 233 6.86 10.16 -11.02
N ARG A 234 6.01 9.46 -11.78
CA ARG A 234 6.39 8.73 -12.99
C ARG A 234 6.62 9.65 -14.19
N ILE A 235 5.81 10.69 -14.36
CA ILE A 235 6.02 11.70 -15.42
C ILE A 235 7.36 12.43 -15.23
N GLY A 236 7.68 12.82 -13.99
CA GLY A 236 8.97 13.42 -13.67
C GLY A 236 10.16 12.51 -13.96
N GLY A 237 10.01 11.20 -13.71
CA GLY A 237 11.02 10.18 -14.03
C GLY A 237 11.16 9.87 -15.54
N CYS A 238 10.07 9.90 -16.30
CA CYS A 238 10.08 9.66 -17.75
C CYS A 238 10.51 10.89 -18.58
N GLY A 239 10.32 12.11 -18.06
CA GLY A 239 10.68 13.36 -18.74
C GLY A 239 12.19 13.67 -18.80
N ALA A 240 13.02 12.90 -18.09
CA ALA A 240 14.47 13.09 -18.03
C ALA A 240 15.27 12.35 -19.13
N SER A 241 14.60 11.62 -20.03
CA SER A 241 15.24 11.09 -21.24
C SER A 241 14.94 12.00 -22.42
N PRO A 242 15.93 12.71 -23.02
CA PRO A 242 15.68 13.40 -24.28
C PRO A 242 15.31 12.37 -25.34
N PRO A 243 14.30 12.63 -26.20
CA PRO A 243 14.04 11.76 -27.33
C PRO A 243 15.26 11.74 -28.26
N ARG A 244 16.00 10.63 -28.32
CA ARG A 244 16.89 10.31 -29.44
C ARG A 244 16.04 9.99 -30.66
N ALA A 245 15.53 11.04 -31.32
CA ALA A 245 15.00 10.95 -32.68
C ALA A 245 14.86 12.36 -33.32
N ALA A 246 15.99 13.03 -33.52
CA ALA A 246 16.10 14.11 -34.51
C ALA A 246 17.48 14.05 -35.18
N ALA A 247 17.80 12.91 -35.77
CA ALA A 247 18.94 12.76 -36.68
C ALA A 247 18.57 11.79 -37.82
N ALA A 248 17.50 12.13 -38.54
CA ALA A 248 17.19 11.59 -39.86
C ALA A 248 16.48 12.69 -40.68
N ALA A 249 17.14 13.84 -40.80
CA ALA A 249 16.79 14.86 -41.77
C ALA A 249 18.06 15.30 -42.49
N GLY A 250 18.66 14.36 -43.23
CA GLY A 250 19.64 14.68 -44.26
C GLY A 250 18.91 15.39 -45.40
N ARG A 251 18.91 16.73 -45.38
CA ARG A 251 18.63 17.54 -46.55
C ARG A 251 19.74 17.33 -47.59
N PRO A 252 19.45 17.08 -48.87
CA PRO A 252 20.40 17.40 -49.93
C PRO A 252 20.23 18.88 -50.30
N ARG A 253 21.35 19.63 -50.25
CA ARG A 253 21.48 20.95 -50.85
C ARG A 253 21.48 20.83 -52.38
N SER A 254 20.81 21.76 -53.05
CA SER A 254 20.88 21.96 -54.50
C SER A 254 22.20 22.66 -54.90
N GLY A 255 22.64 22.42 -56.14
CA GLY A 255 23.65 23.25 -56.80
C GLY A 255 24.47 22.58 -57.90
N ASN A 256 23.95 22.64 -59.14
CA ASN A 256 24.59 22.72 -60.48
C ASN A 256 25.99 22.12 -60.72
N ASN A 257 26.17 21.34 -61.81
CA ASN A 257 26.42 21.90 -63.16
C ASN A 257 26.44 20.81 -64.27
N ALA A 258 26.30 21.28 -65.51
CA ALA A 258 26.02 20.59 -66.76
C ALA A 258 27.09 19.63 -67.33
N GLY A 259 26.68 18.72 -68.23
CA GLY A 259 27.57 18.12 -69.22
C GLY A 259 27.19 16.77 -69.85
N GLY A 260 26.35 16.78 -70.89
CA GLY A 260 26.64 16.02 -72.13
C GLY A 260 26.29 14.53 -72.29
N ARG A 261 25.45 14.29 -73.33
CA ARG A 261 25.45 13.18 -74.32
C ARG A 261 24.67 11.88 -74.02
N SER A 262 23.51 11.81 -74.66
CA SER A 262 23.09 10.80 -75.67
C SER A 262 23.38 9.32 -75.42
N ARG A 263 22.31 8.51 -75.33
CA ARG A 263 22.05 7.34 -76.21
C ARG A 263 20.66 6.73 -75.98
N ARG A 264 19.83 6.82 -77.03
CA ARG A 264 18.82 5.89 -77.59
C ARG A 264 18.00 4.96 -76.66
N CYS A 265 16.68 5.10 -76.79
CA CYS A 265 15.68 4.07 -76.53
C CYS A 265 15.79 2.87 -77.51
N PRO A 266 15.28 1.69 -77.10
CA PRO A 266 14.58 0.79 -78.01
C PRO A 266 13.10 0.58 -77.61
N ARG A 267 12.33 0.20 -78.63
CA ARG A 267 10.86 0.08 -78.68
C ARG A 267 10.28 -1.16 -77.99
N VAL A 268 9.02 -0.99 -77.63
CA VAL A 268 7.90 -1.90 -77.27
C VAL A 268 7.84 -3.22 -78.07
N PRO A 269 7.22 -4.28 -77.52
CA PRO A 269 5.99 -4.80 -78.14
C PRO A 269 4.80 -4.97 -77.16
N ARG A 270 3.58 -4.80 -77.68
CA ARG A 270 2.28 -5.02 -77.03
C ARG A 270 1.71 -6.41 -77.41
N HIS A 271 1.09 -7.08 -76.41
CA HIS A 271 -0.08 -7.99 -76.47
C HIS A 271 0.01 -9.31 -77.29
N PRO A 272 -0.91 -10.30 -77.13
CA PRO A 272 -2.28 -10.24 -76.56
C PRO A 272 -2.68 -11.39 -75.59
N GLY A 273 -3.89 -11.28 -75.02
CA GLY A 273 -4.58 -12.31 -74.23
C GLY A 273 -5.36 -11.72 -73.08
#